data_AF-A0A4Y8UQK7-F1
#
_entry.id   AF-A0A4Y8UQK7-F1
#
_cell.length_a   1.000
_cell.length_b   1.000
_cell.length_c   1.000
_cell.angle_alpha   90.00
_cell.angle_beta   90.00
_cell.angle_gamma   90.00
#
_symmetry.space_group_name_H-M   'P 1'
#
loop_
_entity.id
_entity.type
_entity.pdbx_description
1 polymer ?
#
loop_
_entity_poly.entity_id
_entity_poly.type
_entity_poly.pdbx_seq_one_letter_code
_entity_poly.pdbx_strand_id
1 'polypeptide(L)'
;MATEAAETACTLINRAVAGYLTAERTAASSPPARRRLRSAQQSRLGEQRDAAVIRIASITEAFCADRLIDEVEAEMDLPTAQRLLELWQSAAINATSSWKSQRDHYKDWLGIRGISWDFVMGVATARNSIAHGLGSLTRMQLKSRKSTETQLKNASIALAGDRVLIDASSLRSIATGCIAHLLAVDEAVSTRSR
;
A
#
# COMPACT_ATOMS: atom_id res chain seq x y z
N MET A 1 3.95 0.28 22.49
CA MET A 1 3.79 -1.11 21.99
C MET A 1 2.80 -1.04 20.85
N ALA A 2 3.09 -1.73 19.75
CA ALA A 2 2.18 -1.81 18.62
C ALA A 2 0.90 -2.57 19.02
N THR A 3 -0.23 -2.24 18.40
CA THR A 3 -1.46 -3.02 18.54
C THR A 3 -1.34 -4.38 17.84
N GLU A 4 -2.15 -5.36 18.25
CA GLU A 4 -2.21 -6.68 17.61
C GLU A 4 -2.53 -6.57 16.10
N ALA A 5 -3.37 -5.61 15.72
CA ALA A 5 -3.69 -5.32 14.33
C ALA A 5 -2.46 -4.87 13.53
N ALA A 6 -1.63 -3.98 14.11
CA ALA A 6 -0.41 -3.51 13.47
C ALA A 6 0.62 -4.65 13.32
N GLU A 7 0.79 -5.48 14.35
CA GLU A 7 1.67 -6.66 14.29
C GLU A 7 1.22 -7.68 13.25
N THR A 8 -0.09 -7.89 13.14
CA THR A 8 -0.69 -8.77 12.13
C THR A 8 -0.43 -8.24 10.71
N ALA A 9 -0.68 -6.94 10.48
CA ALA A 9 -0.41 -6.31 9.19
C ALA A 9 1.08 -6.39 8.81
N CYS A 10 1.99 -6.12 9.75
CA CYS A 10 3.43 -6.26 9.55
C CYS A 10 3.82 -7.70 9.18
N THR A 11 3.23 -8.69 9.87
CA THR A 11 3.44 -10.11 9.58
C THR A 11 2.99 -10.48 8.16
N LEU A 12 1.83 -9.98 7.72
CA LEU A 12 1.32 -10.23 6.38
C LEU A 12 2.20 -9.60 5.29
N ILE A 13 2.71 -8.38 5.51
CA ILE A 13 3.67 -7.74 4.62
C ILE A 13 4.96 -8.57 4.52
N ASN A 14 5.52 -8.99 5.66
CA ASN A 14 6.73 -9.81 5.69
C ASN A 14 6.53 -11.15 4.97
N ARG A 15 5.36 -11.79 5.13
CA ARG A 15 5.00 -13.01 4.38
C ARG A 15 4.91 -12.76 2.88
N ALA A 16 4.36 -11.62 2.44
CA ALA A 16 4.29 -11.27 1.02
C ALA A 16 5.70 -11.14 0.41
N VAL A 17 6.62 -10.47 1.10
CA VAL A 17 8.03 -10.35 0.68
C VAL A 17 8.73 -11.71 0.67
N ALA A 18 8.57 -12.51 1.73
CA ALA A 18 9.20 -13.82 1.83
C ALA A 18 8.73 -14.78 0.72
N GLY A 19 7.46 -14.71 0.32
CA GLY A 19 6.91 -15.45 -0.81
C GLY A 19 7.62 -15.11 -2.12
N TYR A 20 7.78 -13.82 -2.42
CA TYR A 20 8.53 -13.38 -3.60
C TYR A 20 10.01 -13.84 -3.56
N LEU A 21 10.71 -13.61 -2.45
CA LEU A 21 12.13 -13.95 -2.33
C LEU A 21 12.38 -15.46 -2.43
N THR A 22 11.42 -16.28 -2.01
CA THR A 22 11.50 -17.73 -2.17
C THR A 22 11.35 -18.12 -3.63
N ALA A 23 10.40 -17.52 -4.35
CA ALA A 23 10.24 -17.78 -5.79
C ALA A 23 11.44 -17.30 -6.61
N GLU A 24 12.01 -16.15 -6.28
CA GLU A 24 13.24 -15.61 -6.91
C GLU A 24 14.43 -16.56 -6.72
N ARG A 25 14.64 -17.07 -5.49
CA ARG A 25 15.70 -18.05 -5.19
C ARG A 25 15.51 -19.35 -5.96
N THR A 26 14.29 -19.88 -5.98
CA THR A 26 13.98 -21.11 -6.74
C THR A 26 14.25 -20.93 -8.23
N ALA A 27 13.91 -19.77 -8.78
CA ALA A 27 14.18 -19.43 -10.17
C ALA A 27 15.69 -19.29 -10.46
N ALA A 28 16.47 -18.73 -9.54
CA ALA A 28 17.92 -18.60 -9.66
C ALA A 28 18.65 -19.95 -9.56
N SER A 29 18.16 -20.88 -8.75
CA SER A 29 18.75 -22.22 -8.59
C SER A 29 18.38 -23.20 -9.70
N SER A 30 17.47 -22.83 -10.60
CA SER A 30 17.07 -23.69 -11.72
C SER A 30 18.18 -23.75 -12.78
N PRO A 31 18.47 -24.93 -13.38
CA PRO A 31 19.49 -25.06 -14.41
C PRO A 31 19.20 -24.14 -15.62
N PRO A 32 20.23 -23.72 -16.37
CA PRO A 32 20.07 -22.76 -17.46
C PRO A 32 19.11 -23.30 -18.52
N ALA A 33 17.89 -22.78 -18.50
CA ALA A 33 16.84 -23.19 -19.42
C ALA A 33 17.16 -22.70 -20.84
N ARG A 34 16.72 -23.45 -21.86
CA ARG A 34 16.80 -23.04 -23.27
C ARG A 34 16.21 -21.63 -23.44
N ARG A 35 16.76 -20.81 -24.35
CA ARG A 35 16.46 -19.37 -24.52
C ARG A 35 14.97 -18.97 -24.46
N ARG A 36 14.06 -19.78 -25.01
CA ARG A 36 12.60 -19.55 -24.98
C ARG A 36 11.96 -19.73 -23.59
N LEU A 37 12.50 -20.61 -22.75
CA LEU A 37 12.04 -20.82 -21.38
C LEU A 37 12.50 -19.69 -20.46
N ARG A 38 13.66 -19.09 -20.76
CA ARG A 38 14.23 -17.97 -19.98
C ARG A 38 13.32 -16.73 -19.99
N SER A 39 12.71 -16.38 -21.13
CA SER A 39 11.77 -15.26 -21.21
C SER A 39 10.47 -15.52 -20.44
N ALA A 40 9.94 -16.75 -20.51
CA ALA A 40 8.74 -17.13 -19.75
C ALA A 40 8.99 -17.08 -18.23
N GLN A 41 10.16 -17.55 -17.78
CA GLN A 41 10.56 -17.48 -16.37
C GLN A 41 10.73 -16.03 -15.88
N GLN A 42 11.31 -15.16 -16.71
CA GLN A 42 11.41 -13.72 -16.39
C GLN A 42 10.04 -13.04 -16.29
N SER A 43 9.09 -13.38 -17.17
CA SER A 43 7.70 -12.87 -17.08
C SER A 43 7.05 -13.25 -15.76
N ARG A 44 7.13 -14.53 -15.37
CA ARG A 44 6.55 -15.03 -14.11
C ARG A 44 7.14 -14.35 -12.87
N LEU A 45 8.46 -14.11 -12.86
CA LEU A 45 9.10 -13.39 -11.75
C LEU A 45 8.63 -11.93 -11.69
N GLY A 46 8.41 -11.29 -12.85
CA GLY A 46 7.80 -9.96 -12.92
C GLY A 46 6.39 -9.96 -12.35
N GLU A 47 5.53 -10.88 -12.79
CA GLU A 47 4.16 -11.03 -12.31
C GLU A 47 4.07 -11.28 -10.80
N GLN A 48 4.96 -12.11 -10.25
CA GLN A 48 5.04 -12.35 -8.80
C GLN A 48 5.47 -11.10 -8.02
N ARG A 49 6.38 -10.31 -8.59
CA ARG A 49 6.83 -9.06 -7.98
C ARG A 49 5.71 -8.02 -7.95
N ASP A 50 5.02 -7.89 -9.08
CA ASP A 50 3.87 -7.03 -9.25
C ASP A 50 2.74 -7.41 -8.28
N ALA A 51 2.45 -8.71 -8.16
CA ALA A 51 1.51 -9.23 -7.18
C ALA A 51 1.92 -8.94 -5.73
N ALA A 52 3.22 -9.02 -5.41
CA ALA A 52 3.72 -8.69 -4.08
C ALA A 52 3.54 -7.20 -3.74
N VAL A 53 3.81 -6.30 -4.68
CA VAL A 53 3.57 -4.85 -4.49
C VAL A 53 2.08 -4.57 -4.27
N ILE A 54 1.21 -5.14 -5.10
CA ILE A 54 -0.25 -4.98 -4.92
C ILE A 54 -0.66 -5.46 -3.53
N ARG A 55 -0.20 -6.64 -3.11
CA ARG A 55 -0.55 -7.20 -1.80
C ARG A 55 -0.08 -6.33 -0.65
N ILE A 56 1.16 -5.84 -0.67
CA ILE A 56 1.70 -4.96 0.37
C ILE A 56 0.89 -3.66 0.45
N ALA A 57 0.62 -3.03 -0.70
CA ALA A 57 -0.19 -1.81 -0.77
C ALA A 57 -1.59 -2.04 -0.21
N SER A 58 -2.26 -3.13 -0.59
CA SER A 58 -3.60 -3.47 -0.11
C SER A 58 -3.66 -3.77 1.39
N ILE A 59 -2.67 -4.48 1.95
CA ILE A 59 -2.60 -4.70 3.40
C ILE A 59 -2.46 -3.37 4.13
N THR A 60 -1.61 -2.49 3.60
CA THR A 60 -1.35 -1.19 4.22
C THR A 60 -2.60 -0.30 4.17
N GLU A 61 -3.30 -0.30 3.03
CA GLU A 61 -4.55 0.47 2.82
C GLU A 61 -5.67 -0.01 3.73
N ALA A 62 -5.84 -1.33 3.83
CA ALA A 62 -6.85 -1.95 4.69
C ALA A 62 -6.62 -1.61 6.16
N PHE A 63 -5.39 -1.77 6.66
CA PHE A 63 -5.08 -1.40 8.04
C PHE A 63 -5.39 0.08 8.32
N CYS A 64 -4.99 0.99 7.44
CA CYS A 64 -5.23 2.41 7.64
C CYS A 64 -6.74 2.74 7.61
N ALA A 65 -7.49 2.08 6.72
CA ALA A 65 -8.95 2.21 6.65
C ALA A 65 -9.62 1.70 7.92
N ASP A 66 -9.34 0.45 8.30
CA ASP A 66 -9.95 -0.22 9.46
C ASP A 66 -9.63 0.56 10.75
N ARG A 67 -8.36 0.95 10.94
CA ARG A 67 -7.95 1.70 12.14
C ARG A 67 -8.62 3.07 12.25
N LEU A 68 -8.90 3.74 11.13
CA LEU A 68 -9.64 5.01 11.10
C LEU A 68 -11.09 4.80 11.54
N ILE A 69 -11.74 3.76 10.99
CA ILE A 69 -13.14 3.46 11.30
C ILE A 69 -13.29 3.03 12.75
N ASP A 70 -12.48 2.08 13.22
CA ASP A 70 -12.52 1.58 14.60
C ASP A 70 -12.40 2.72 15.62
N GLU A 71 -11.49 3.67 15.38
CA GLU A 71 -11.28 4.79 16.30
C GLU A 71 -12.47 5.76 16.31
N VAL A 72 -13.06 6.06 15.16
CA VAL A 72 -14.23 6.93 15.09
C VAL A 72 -15.45 6.25 15.69
N GLU A 73 -15.67 4.97 15.41
CA GLU A 73 -16.76 4.19 15.99
C GLU A 73 -16.64 4.06 17.52
N ALA A 74 -15.43 3.96 18.05
CA ALA A 74 -15.20 3.92 19.49
C ALA A 74 -15.59 5.24 20.21
N GLU A 75 -15.56 6.37 19.51
CA GLU A 75 -15.96 7.68 20.05
C GLU A 75 -17.42 8.03 19.81
N MET A 76 -18.00 7.44 18.77
CA MET A 76 -19.39 7.64 18.44
C MET A 76 -20.26 6.69 19.27
N ASP A 77 -21.11 7.26 20.14
CA ASP A 77 -22.28 6.53 20.65
C ASP A 77 -23.27 6.35 19.49
N LEU A 78 -23.00 5.36 18.64
CA LEU A 78 -23.66 5.22 17.34
C LEU A 78 -25.19 5.14 17.54
N PRO A 79 -25.97 6.03 16.91
CA PRO A 79 -27.40 6.11 17.16
C PRO A 79 -28.11 4.81 16.74
N THR A 80 -29.10 4.39 17.53
CA THR A 80 -29.97 3.25 17.19
C THR A 80 -30.85 3.52 15.96
N ALA A 81 -30.97 4.79 15.54
CA ALA A 81 -31.79 5.18 14.41
C ALA A 81 -31.13 4.84 13.06
N GLN A 82 -31.77 3.95 12.30
CA GLN A 82 -31.32 3.43 11.00
C GLN A 82 -30.76 4.49 10.03
N ARG A 83 -31.41 5.66 9.94
CA ARG A 83 -30.99 6.74 9.02
C ARG A 83 -29.63 7.34 9.38
N LEU A 84 -29.30 7.43 10.66
CA LEU A 84 -27.98 7.95 11.09
C LEU A 84 -26.89 6.92 10.83
N LEU A 85 -27.21 5.62 10.97
CA LEU A 85 -26.31 4.53 10.60
C LEU A 85 -25.99 4.53 9.09
N GLU A 86 -26.98 4.76 8.22
CA GLU A 86 -26.76 4.85 6.76
C GLU A 86 -25.88 6.05 6.37
N LEU A 87 -26.07 7.19 7.04
CA LEU A 87 -25.23 8.37 6.85
C LEU A 87 -23.79 8.11 7.32
N TRP A 88 -23.62 7.44 8.45
CA TRP A 88 -22.31 7.00 8.95
C TRP A 88 -21.61 6.07 7.96
N GLN A 89 -22.28 5.00 7.51
CA GLN A 89 -21.70 4.05 6.55
C GLN A 89 -21.27 4.73 5.25
N SER A 90 -22.08 5.68 4.75
CA SER A 90 -21.73 6.47 3.57
C SER A 90 -20.47 7.33 3.80
N ALA A 91 -20.36 7.95 4.98
CA ALA A 91 -19.17 8.70 5.36
C ALA A 91 -17.93 7.81 5.49
N ALA A 92 -18.06 6.65 6.15
CA ALA A 92 -17.00 5.66 6.32
C ALA A 92 -16.47 5.13 4.96
N ILE A 93 -17.35 4.80 4.03
CA ILE A 93 -16.97 4.38 2.66
C ILE A 93 -16.20 5.49 1.95
N ASN A 94 -16.68 6.73 2.03
CA ASN A 94 -16.02 7.86 1.39
C ASN A 94 -14.64 8.12 2.01
N ALA A 95 -14.52 8.07 3.33
CA ALA A 95 -13.27 8.27 4.05
C ALA A 95 -12.21 7.22 3.71
N THR A 96 -12.62 5.98 3.48
CA THR A 96 -11.72 4.86 3.21
C THR A 96 -11.46 4.59 1.73
N SER A 97 -12.22 5.25 0.83
CA SER A 97 -12.19 5.03 -0.63
C SER A 97 -10.85 5.26 -1.34
N SER A 98 -9.93 6.03 -0.74
CA SER A 98 -8.61 6.27 -1.29
C SER A 98 -7.62 6.73 -0.22
N TRP A 99 -6.33 6.51 -0.46
CA TRP A 99 -5.23 7.03 0.38
C TRP A 99 -5.32 8.53 0.69
N LYS A 100 -5.71 9.33 -0.32
CA LYS A 100 -5.90 10.78 -0.11
C LYS A 100 -7.05 11.03 0.85
N SER A 101 -8.17 10.35 0.65
CA SER A 101 -9.33 10.47 1.53
C SER A 101 -8.98 10.03 2.95
N GLN A 102 -8.31 8.89 3.12
CA GLN A 102 -7.89 8.41 4.43
C GLN A 102 -7.02 9.43 5.14
N ARG A 103 -5.96 9.94 4.50
CA ARG A 103 -5.11 11.01 5.04
C ARG A 103 -5.93 12.21 5.51
N ASP A 104 -6.82 12.71 4.65
CA ASP A 104 -7.60 13.90 4.92
C ASP A 104 -8.53 13.66 6.14
N HIS A 105 -9.14 12.48 6.25
CA HIS A 105 -10.00 12.12 7.38
C HIS A 105 -9.24 11.77 8.67
N TYR A 106 -8.04 11.18 8.61
CA TYR A 106 -7.17 11.06 9.80
C TYR A 106 -6.89 12.42 10.43
N LYS A 107 -6.69 13.44 9.60
CA LYS A 107 -6.49 14.82 10.05
C LYS A 107 -7.79 15.45 10.54
N ASP A 108 -8.86 15.32 9.78
CA ASP A 108 -10.08 16.08 10.00
C ASP A 108 -10.98 15.46 11.08
N TRP A 109 -11.03 14.13 11.19
CA TRP A 109 -11.83 13.42 12.20
C TRP A 109 -11.04 13.15 13.48
N LEU A 110 -9.81 12.65 13.37
CA LEU A 110 -9.01 12.26 14.54
C LEU A 110 -8.04 13.35 15.00
N GLY A 111 -7.88 14.45 14.25
CA GLY A 111 -6.92 15.50 14.58
C GLY A 111 -5.46 15.09 14.40
N ILE A 112 -5.18 13.92 13.80
CA ILE A 112 -3.83 13.37 13.69
C ILE A 112 -3.07 14.12 12.60
N ARG A 113 -1.94 14.71 12.99
CA ARG A 113 -1.04 15.51 12.13
C ARG A 113 0.39 15.03 12.29
N GLY A 114 1.23 15.32 11.30
CA GLY A 114 2.68 15.02 11.35
C GLY A 114 3.09 13.69 10.75
N ILE A 115 2.14 12.79 10.45
CA ILE A 115 2.43 11.58 9.66
C ILE A 115 2.60 11.98 8.20
N SER A 116 3.72 11.59 7.58
CA SER A 116 3.88 11.72 6.12
C SER A 116 3.18 10.57 5.40
N TRP A 117 2.36 10.94 4.42
CA TRP A 117 1.66 10.00 3.52
C TRP A 117 2.36 9.88 2.16
N ASP A 118 3.42 10.66 1.92
CA ASP A 118 4.05 10.76 0.61
C ASP A 118 4.61 9.43 0.12
N PHE A 119 5.16 8.63 1.03
CA PHE A 119 5.67 7.30 0.73
C PHE A 119 4.56 6.37 0.24
N VAL A 120 3.48 6.21 1.02
CA VAL A 120 2.36 5.31 0.66
C VAL A 120 1.59 5.81 -0.57
N MET A 121 1.54 7.12 -0.81
CA MET A 121 1.02 7.68 -2.06
C MET A 121 1.88 7.29 -3.28
N GLY A 122 3.21 7.21 -3.11
CA GLY A 122 4.11 6.67 -4.12
C GLY A 122 3.88 5.18 -4.40
N VAL A 123 3.70 4.38 -3.36
CA VAL A 123 3.36 2.95 -3.47
C VAL A 123 2.00 2.77 -4.17
N ALA A 124 0.98 3.55 -3.80
CA ALA A 124 -0.32 3.54 -4.46
C ALA A 124 -0.23 3.89 -5.95
N THR A 125 0.64 4.85 -6.29
CA THR A 125 0.93 5.22 -7.69
C THR A 125 1.49 4.03 -8.47
N ALA A 126 2.46 3.30 -7.90
CA ALA A 126 3.01 2.10 -8.51
C ALA A 126 1.97 0.98 -8.66
N ARG A 127 1.17 0.72 -7.61
CA ARG A 127 0.05 -0.23 -7.65
C ARG A 127 -0.90 0.08 -8.82
N ASN A 128 -1.28 1.33 -9.01
CA ASN A 128 -2.19 1.73 -10.10
C ASN A 128 -1.58 1.49 -11.49
N SER A 129 -0.28 1.74 -11.66
CA SER A 129 0.43 1.41 -12.89
C SER A 129 0.48 -0.10 -13.15
N ILE A 130 0.67 -0.91 -12.11
CA ILE A 130 0.66 -2.38 -12.23
C ILE A 130 -0.76 -2.88 -12.57
N ALA A 131 -1.74 -2.51 -11.75
CA ALA A 131 -3.10 -3.05 -11.84
C ALA A 131 -3.87 -2.57 -13.08
N HIS A 132 -3.67 -1.32 -13.51
CA HIS A 132 -4.43 -0.72 -14.61
C HIS A 132 -3.60 -0.41 -15.85
N GLY A 133 -2.27 -0.32 -15.70
CA GLY A 133 -1.34 -0.02 -16.79
C GLY A 133 -0.42 -1.18 -17.17
N LEU A 134 -0.62 -2.37 -16.59
CA LEU A 134 0.21 -3.56 -16.83
C LEU A 134 1.71 -3.27 -16.59
N GLY A 135 1.99 -2.55 -15.51
CA GLY A 135 3.34 -2.12 -15.12
C GLY A 135 3.81 -0.83 -15.79
N SER A 136 3.02 -0.25 -16.69
CA SER A 136 3.29 1.05 -17.32
C SER A 136 2.44 2.16 -16.69
N LEU A 137 2.89 3.41 -16.80
CA LEU A 137 2.11 4.56 -16.39
C LEU A 137 0.79 4.59 -17.16
N THR A 138 -0.32 4.79 -16.44
CA THR A 138 -1.63 4.92 -17.05
C THR A 138 -1.75 6.25 -17.81
N ARG A 139 -2.73 6.35 -18.71
CA ARG A 139 -3.02 7.60 -19.43
C ARG A 139 -3.23 8.79 -18.49
N MET A 140 -3.85 8.56 -17.33
CA MET A 140 -4.06 9.62 -16.33
C MET A 140 -2.75 10.05 -15.67
N GLN A 141 -1.89 9.10 -15.32
CA GLN A 141 -0.56 9.38 -14.74
C GLN A 141 0.34 10.12 -15.73
N LEU A 142 0.26 9.78 -17.03
CA LEU A 142 1.02 10.48 -18.07
C LEU A 142 0.62 11.95 -18.21
N LYS A 143 -0.66 12.30 -18.00
CA LYS A 143 -1.11 13.71 -18.01
C LYS A 143 -0.49 14.54 -16.88
N SER A 144 -0.14 13.91 -15.75
CA SER A 144 0.48 14.54 -14.58
C SER A 144 1.88 13.99 -14.31
N ARG A 145 2.62 13.65 -15.37
CA ARG A 145 3.89 12.90 -15.32
C ARG A 145 4.85 13.36 -14.22
N LYS A 146 5.14 14.66 -14.12
CA LYS A 146 6.09 15.20 -13.11
C LYS A 146 5.65 14.89 -11.67
N SER A 147 4.34 14.98 -11.40
CA SER A 147 3.78 14.62 -10.10
C SER A 147 3.89 13.12 -9.84
N THR A 148 3.57 12.30 -10.84
CA THR A 148 3.70 10.83 -10.76
C THR A 148 5.14 10.41 -10.51
N GLU A 149 6.11 10.99 -11.22
CA GLU A 149 7.55 10.74 -11.01
C GLU A 149 7.99 11.12 -9.59
N THR A 150 7.51 12.26 -9.09
CA THR A 150 7.79 12.70 -7.71
C THR A 150 7.22 11.71 -6.69
N GLN A 151 5.98 11.27 -6.87
CA GLN A 151 5.35 10.28 -5.99
C GLN A 151 6.10 8.95 -5.99
N LEU A 152 6.44 8.41 -7.17
CA LEU A 152 7.21 7.17 -7.28
C LEU A 152 8.60 7.31 -6.63
N LYS A 153 9.27 8.45 -6.82
CA LYS A 153 10.56 8.74 -6.19
C LYS A 153 10.46 8.76 -4.66
N ASN A 154 9.40 9.30 -4.09
CA ASN A 154 9.18 9.30 -2.63
C ASN A 154 9.07 7.87 -2.07
N ALA A 155 8.63 6.90 -2.88
CA ALA A 155 8.60 5.48 -2.52
C ALA A 155 9.88 4.71 -2.92
N SER A 156 10.93 5.40 -3.39
CA SER A 156 12.15 4.80 -3.94
C SER A 156 11.89 3.85 -5.12
N ILE A 157 10.90 4.18 -5.94
CA ILE A 157 10.52 3.41 -7.14
C ILE A 157 11.00 4.15 -8.39
N ALA A 158 11.75 3.45 -9.24
CA ALA A 158 12.30 4.01 -10.47
C ALA A 158 11.37 3.80 -11.67
N LEU A 159 11.60 4.58 -12.73
CA LEU A 159 10.97 4.40 -14.04
C LEU A 159 12.01 4.05 -15.11
N ALA A 160 11.65 3.16 -16.03
CA ALA A 160 12.31 2.99 -17.32
C ALA A 160 11.35 3.46 -18.43
N GLY A 161 11.53 4.70 -18.87
CA GLY A 161 10.56 5.36 -19.74
C GLY A 161 9.22 5.52 -19.02
N ASP A 162 8.21 4.77 -19.44
CA ASP A 162 6.88 4.76 -18.83
C ASP A 162 6.64 3.54 -17.95
N ARG A 163 7.62 2.64 -17.81
CA ARG A 163 7.46 1.42 -17.01
C ARG A 163 7.98 1.61 -15.60
N VAL A 164 7.20 1.13 -14.63
CA VAL A 164 7.61 1.05 -13.24
C VAL A 164 8.64 -0.07 -13.10
N LEU A 165 9.81 0.28 -12.56
CA LEU A 165 10.85 -0.68 -12.23
C LEU A 165 10.74 -1.05 -10.76
N ILE A 166 10.28 -2.26 -10.52
CA ILE A 166 10.37 -2.89 -9.20
C ILE A 166 11.43 -3.98 -9.30
N ASP A 167 12.44 -3.93 -8.45
CA ASP A 167 13.38 -5.03 -8.22
C ASP A 167 13.25 -5.54 -6.77
N ALA A 168 14.10 -6.50 -6.38
CA ALA A 168 14.09 -7.03 -5.02
C ALA A 168 14.44 -5.98 -3.94
N SER A 169 15.25 -4.98 -4.28
CA SER A 169 15.60 -3.86 -3.40
C SER A 169 14.42 -2.90 -3.22
N SER A 170 13.76 -2.54 -4.33
CA SER A 170 12.54 -1.74 -4.32
C SER A 170 11.46 -2.43 -3.49
N LEU A 171 11.25 -3.73 -3.67
CA LEU A 171 10.24 -4.47 -2.92
C LEU A 171 10.52 -4.47 -1.41
N ARG A 172 11.77 -4.65 -0.99
CA ARG A 172 12.17 -4.55 0.42
C ARG A 172 11.98 -3.14 0.98
N SER A 173 12.29 -2.11 0.18
CA SER A 173 12.11 -0.71 0.56
C SER A 173 10.63 -0.37 0.72
N ILE A 174 9.78 -0.82 -0.22
CA ILE A 174 8.31 -0.71 -0.16
C ILE A 174 7.79 -1.34 1.12
N ALA A 175 8.16 -2.59 1.40
CA ALA A 175 7.71 -3.30 2.61
C ALA A 175 8.13 -2.56 3.89
N THR A 176 9.40 -2.15 3.99
CA THR A 176 9.92 -1.44 5.16
C THR A 176 9.22 -0.11 5.37
N GLY A 177 9.03 0.70 4.31
CA GLY A 177 8.36 1.99 4.43
C GLY A 177 6.86 1.86 4.70
N CYS A 178 6.19 0.84 4.16
CA CYS A 178 4.80 0.52 4.51
C CYS A 178 4.69 0.13 5.99
N ILE A 179 5.56 -0.76 6.48
CA ILE A 179 5.60 -1.13 7.91
C ILE A 179 5.83 0.10 8.80
N ALA A 180 6.81 0.94 8.44
CA ALA A 180 7.08 2.17 9.20
C ALA A 180 5.88 3.11 9.23
N HIS A 181 5.16 3.25 8.10
CA HIS A 181 3.94 4.06 8.04
C HIS A 181 2.82 3.48 8.90
N LEU A 182 2.60 2.16 8.87
CA LEU A 182 1.60 1.48 9.72
C LEU A 182 1.86 1.72 11.20
N LEU A 183 3.12 1.56 11.63
CA LEU A 183 3.51 1.78 13.02
C LEU A 183 3.35 3.24 13.43
N ALA A 184 3.66 4.19 12.55
CA ALA A 184 3.46 5.63 12.82
C ALA A 184 1.97 5.99 12.94
N VAL A 185 1.10 5.40 12.10
CA VAL A 185 -0.35 5.54 12.23
C VAL A 185 -0.85 4.94 13.54
N ASP A 186 -0.45 3.71 13.84
CA ASP A 186 -0.85 3.01 15.06
C ASP A 186 -0.45 3.79 16.33
N GLU A 187 0.80 4.25 16.38
CA GLU A 187 1.33 5.04 17.49
C GLU A 187 0.56 6.36 17.67
N ALA A 188 0.29 7.08 16.58
CA ALA A 188 -0.44 8.34 16.63
C ALA A 188 -1.88 8.17 17.13
N VAL A 189 -2.57 7.11 16.67
CA VAL A 189 -3.93 6.80 17.14
C VAL A 189 -3.90 6.38 18.61
N SER A 190 -3.01 5.46 18.99
CA SER A 190 -2.91 5.00 20.39
C SER A 190 -2.48 6.09 21.39
N THR A 191 -1.73 7.11 20.94
CA THR A 191 -1.36 8.24 21.80
C THR A 191 -2.53 9.19 22.00
N ARG A 192 -3.39 9.33 20.99
CA ARG A 192 -4.60 10.16 21.06
C ARG A 192 -5.64 9.59 22.03
N SER A 193 -5.79 8.27 22.09
CA SER A 193 -6.78 7.63 22.96
C SER A 193 -6.37 7.57 24.45
N ARG A 194 -5.22 8.15 24.83
CA ARG A 194 -4.73 8.24 26.21
C ARG A 194 -4.95 9.62 26.80
#